data_AF-A0A182GHG8-F1
#
_entry.id   AF-A0A182GHG8-F1
#
_cell.length_a   1.000
_cell.length_b   1.000
_cell.length_c   1.000
_cell.angle_alpha   90.00
_cell.angle_beta   90.00
_cell.angle_gamma   90.00
#
_symmetry.space_group_name_H-M   'P 1'
#
loop_
_entity.id
_entity.type
_entity.pdbx_description
1 polymer ?
#
loop_
_entity_poly.entity_id
_entity_poly.type
_entity_poly.pdbx_seq_one_letter_code
_entity_poly.pdbx_strand_id
1 'polypeptide(L)'
;MDEVIEFMKMDEVREIYNWWITHDAQVGEVYAFLQTEEVDKAWVIMTTSNEEMQKISDWALERGVLIREYLNTIGDMFGLSQINPRALRNSAARSWTTMMEEIRAVQDLDGAKARAAEFIADPTSEFGELHRMIAAEHHSIHTTFEDPAVRRVTNQLRAFGVDVDGLVERVYDWFGWDHSEH
;
A
#
# COMPACT_ATOMS: atom_id res chain seq x y z
N MET A 1 -6.87 14.17 2.89
CA MET A 1 -6.97 12.82 2.28
C MET A 1 -7.91 12.86 1.07
N ASP A 2 -9.12 13.38 1.24
CA ASP A 2 -10.16 13.45 0.20
C ASP A 2 -9.67 14.04 -1.14
N GLU A 3 -8.91 15.14 -1.09
CA GLU A 3 -8.36 15.78 -2.30
C GLU A 3 -7.35 14.91 -3.08
N VAL A 4 -6.71 13.93 -2.45
CA VAL A 4 -5.87 12.95 -3.14
C VAL A 4 -6.74 11.80 -3.68
N ILE A 5 -7.77 11.41 -2.92
CA ILE A 5 -8.70 10.33 -3.27
C ILE A 5 -9.54 10.65 -4.52
N GLU A 6 -9.86 11.91 -4.77
CA GLU A 6 -10.58 12.34 -5.98
C GLU A 6 -9.92 11.86 -7.28
N PHE A 7 -8.60 11.83 -7.32
CA PHE A 7 -7.83 11.36 -8.48
C PHE A 7 -7.83 9.84 -8.64
N MET A 8 -8.15 9.10 -7.57
CA MET A 8 -8.13 7.63 -7.57
C MET A 8 -9.43 7.00 -8.10
N LYS A 9 -10.45 7.80 -8.45
CA LYS A 9 -11.72 7.33 -9.04
C LYS A 9 -12.28 6.07 -8.36
N MET A 10 -12.41 6.13 -7.03
CA MET A 10 -12.67 4.94 -6.19
C MET A 10 -13.94 4.17 -6.55
N ASP A 11 -14.93 4.81 -7.19
CA ASP A 11 -16.12 4.11 -7.66
C ASP A 11 -15.83 3.22 -8.88
N GLU A 12 -15.10 3.71 -9.88
CA GLU A 12 -14.65 2.91 -11.04
C GLU A 12 -13.72 1.78 -10.62
N VAL A 13 -12.79 2.07 -9.69
CA VAL A 13 -11.89 1.06 -9.11
C VAL A 13 -12.68 -0.03 -8.40
N ARG A 14 -13.70 0.34 -7.61
CA ARG A 14 -14.54 -0.63 -6.90
C ARG A 14 -15.32 -1.52 -7.86
N GLU A 15 -15.80 -0.98 -8.99
CA GLU A 15 -16.49 -1.77 -10.01
C GLU A 15 -15.56 -2.82 -10.64
N ILE A 16 -14.36 -2.42 -11.07
CA ILE A 16 -13.34 -3.33 -11.62
C ILE A 16 -13.02 -4.41 -10.60
N TYR A 17 -12.69 -4.00 -9.38
CA TYR A 17 -12.28 -4.91 -8.30
C TYR A 17 -13.37 -5.93 -7.95
N ASN A 18 -14.63 -5.49 -7.82
CA ASN A 18 -15.76 -6.36 -7.53
C ASN A 18 -16.01 -7.37 -8.66
N TRP A 19 -15.84 -6.96 -9.92
CA TRP A 19 -15.95 -7.87 -11.05
C TRP A 19 -14.89 -8.98 -10.96
N TRP A 20 -13.63 -8.62 -10.78
CA TRP A 20 -12.53 -9.59 -10.72
C TRP A 20 -12.64 -10.56 -9.54
N ILE A 21 -12.97 -10.09 -8.34
CA ILE A 21 -13.17 -10.96 -7.17
C ILE A 21 -14.26 -12.02 -7.39
N THR A 22 -15.29 -11.66 -8.13
CA THR A 22 -16.45 -12.54 -8.35
C THR A 22 -16.32 -13.44 -9.58
N HIS A 23 -15.47 -13.08 -10.55
CA HIS A 23 -15.36 -13.77 -11.83
C HIS A 23 -14.01 -14.47 -12.06
N ASP A 24 -12.97 -14.12 -11.31
CA ASP A 24 -11.66 -14.77 -11.37
C ASP A 24 -11.33 -15.44 -10.04
N ALA A 25 -11.21 -16.77 -10.06
CA ALA A 25 -10.96 -17.57 -8.86
C ALA A 25 -9.62 -17.23 -8.19
N GLN A 26 -8.62 -16.80 -8.96
CA GLN A 26 -7.31 -16.47 -8.42
C GLN A 26 -7.32 -15.09 -7.76
N VAL A 27 -7.96 -14.09 -8.35
CA VAL A 27 -8.18 -12.81 -7.66
C VAL A 27 -9.02 -13.01 -6.39
N GLY A 28 -10.06 -13.85 -6.45
CA GLY A 28 -10.86 -14.21 -5.29
C GLY A 28 -10.05 -14.88 -4.17
N GLU A 29 -9.07 -15.73 -4.51
CA GLU A 29 -8.16 -16.36 -3.53
C GLU A 29 -7.24 -15.33 -2.86
N VAL A 30 -6.62 -14.43 -3.64
CA VAL A 30 -5.79 -13.35 -3.10
C VAL A 30 -6.62 -12.45 -2.18
N TYR A 31 -7.83 -12.08 -2.62
CA TYR A 31 -8.74 -11.27 -1.81
C TYR A 31 -9.10 -11.98 -0.50
N ALA A 32 -9.50 -13.24 -0.55
CA ALA A 32 -9.83 -14.02 0.65
C ALA A 32 -8.64 -14.10 1.62
N PHE A 33 -7.42 -14.27 1.10
CA PHE A 33 -6.20 -14.25 1.91
C PHE A 33 -5.99 -12.89 2.60
N LEU A 34 -6.18 -11.78 1.89
CA LEU A 34 -6.06 -10.42 2.45
C LEU A 34 -7.06 -10.14 3.59
N GLN A 35 -8.18 -10.88 3.65
CA GLN A 35 -9.17 -10.77 4.73
C GLN A 35 -8.86 -11.64 5.96
N THR A 36 -7.74 -12.37 5.97
CA THR A 36 -7.41 -13.28 7.09
C THR A 36 -6.88 -12.55 8.32
N GLU A 37 -7.04 -13.17 9.49
CA GLU A 37 -6.49 -12.67 10.76
C GLU A 37 -4.96 -12.57 10.73
N GLU A 38 -4.27 -13.39 9.94
CA GLU A 38 -2.82 -13.31 9.79
C GLU A 38 -2.39 -12.02 9.08
N VAL A 39 -3.12 -11.62 8.03
CA VAL A 39 -2.87 -10.36 7.33
C VAL A 39 -3.18 -9.16 8.23
N ASP A 40 -4.26 -9.24 9.02
CA ASP A 40 -4.59 -8.20 9.99
C ASP A 40 -3.51 -8.05 11.08
N LYS A 41 -3.00 -9.16 11.61
CA LYS A 41 -1.88 -9.16 12.57
C LYS A 41 -0.61 -8.55 11.99
N ALA A 42 -0.26 -8.89 10.75
CA ALA A 42 0.90 -8.29 10.08
C ALA A 42 0.73 -6.77 9.96
N TRP A 43 -0.47 -6.30 9.63
CA TRP A 43 -0.82 -4.88 9.60
C TRP A 43 -0.67 -4.18 10.95
N VAL A 44 -1.18 -4.79 12.01
CA VAL A 44 -1.04 -4.27 13.38
C VAL A 44 0.43 -4.16 13.75
N ILE A 45 1.24 -5.19 13.47
CA ILE A 45 2.68 -5.16 13.74
C ILE A 45 3.36 -3.98 13.06
N MET A 46 3.06 -3.70 11.78
CA MET A 46 3.67 -2.57 11.07
C MET A 46 3.24 -1.20 11.64
N THR A 47 2.02 -1.09 12.16
CA THR A 47 1.42 0.19 12.60
C THR A 47 1.55 0.47 14.09
N THR A 48 1.87 -0.55 14.89
CA THR A 48 2.06 -0.43 16.35
C THR A 48 3.41 -0.97 16.79
N SER A 49 4.38 -1.04 15.87
CA SER A 49 5.69 -1.70 16.05
C SER A 49 6.49 -1.16 17.23
N ASN A 50 6.32 0.12 17.55
CA ASN A 50 6.98 0.80 18.64
C ASN A 50 6.08 1.89 19.26
N GLU A 51 6.58 2.55 20.30
CA GLU A 51 5.86 3.64 20.98
C GLU A 51 5.66 4.88 20.09
N GLU A 52 6.60 5.17 19.18
CA GLU A 52 6.50 6.33 18.29
C GLU A 52 5.40 6.15 17.23
N MET A 53 5.30 4.99 16.60
CA MET A 53 4.22 4.62 15.69
C MET A 53 2.85 4.66 16.37
N GLN A 54 2.77 4.34 17.67
CA GLN A 54 1.55 4.54 18.45
C GLN A 54 1.24 6.03 18.63
N LYS A 55 2.23 6.87 18.96
CA LYS A 55 2.05 8.33 19.04
C LYS A 55 1.62 8.95 17.72
N ILE A 56 2.20 8.49 16.59
CA ILE A 56 1.80 8.93 15.25
C ILE A 56 0.36 8.47 14.98
N SER A 57 -0.01 7.26 15.40
CA SER A 57 -1.38 6.74 15.25
C SER A 57 -2.39 7.59 16.01
N ASP A 58 -2.07 7.94 17.26
CA ASP A 58 -2.92 8.79 18.10
C ASP A 58 -3.03 10.22 17.52
N TRP A 59 -1.90 10.80 17.08
CA TRP A 59 -1.87 12.11 16.44
C TRP A 59 -2.76 12.16 15.20
N ALA A 60 -2.74 11.12 14.37
CA ALA A 60 -3.56 11.00 13.17
C ALA A 60 -5.05 10.84 13.53
N LEU A 61 -5.33 10.01 14.54
CA LEU A 61 -6.70 9.73 14.98
C LEU A 61 -7.38 10.98 15.56
N GLU A 62 -6.66 11.81 16.32
CA GLU A 62 -7.16 13.11 16.81
C GLU A 62 -7.61 14.05 15.67
N ARG A 63 -7.08 13.85 14.47
CA ARG A 63 -7.40 14.59 13.24
C ARG A 63 -8.34 13.84 12.31
N GLY A 64 -8.92 12.73 12.79
CA GLY A 64 -9.88 11.93 12.04
C GLY A 64 -9.27 11.05 10.95
N VAL A 65 -7.96 10.78 11.01
CA VAL A 65 -7.25 9.94 10.03
C VAL A 65 -6.78 8.66 10.69
N LEU A 66 -7.16 7.50 10.14
CA LEU A 66 -6.57 6.23 10.51
C LEU A 66 -5.29 5.99 9.72
N ILE A 67 -4.17 5.67 10.39
CA ILE A 67 -2.90 5.38 9.70
C ILE A 67 -3.05 4.27 8.67
N ARG A 68 -3.87 3.25 8.97
CA ARG A 68 -4.16 2.18 8.02
C ARG A 68 -4.79 2.71 6.73
N GLU A 69 -5.73 3.64 6.81
CA GLU A 69 -6.37 4.25 5.63
C GLU A 69 -5.39 5.13 4.84
N TYR A 70 -4.54 5.87 5.55
CA TYR A 70 -3.46 6.65 4.94
C TYR A 70 -2.47 5.76 4.17
N LEU A 71 -1.96 4.69 4.79
CA LEU A 71 -1.03 3.76 4.15
C LEU A 71 -1.68 2.96 3.02
N ASN A 72 -2.95 2.58 3.17
CA ASN A 72 -3.71 1.97 2.07
C ASN A 72 -3.85 2.92 0.88
N THR A 73 -4.15 4.21 1.13
CA THR A 73 -4.23 5.23 0.08
C THR A 73 -2.90 5.36 -0.67
N ILE A 74 -1.77 5.32 0.05
CA ILE A 74 -0.44 5.31 -0.58
C ILE A 74 -0.24 4.03 -1.41
N GLY A 75 -0.65 2.88 -0.89
CA GLY A 75 -0.63 1.60 -1.62
C GLY A 75 -1.44 1.66 -2.92
N ASP A 76 -2.64 2.25 -2.86
CA ASP A 76 -3.52 2.48 -4.00
C ASP A 76 -2.88 3.44 -5.02
N MET A 77 -2.23 4.52 -4.56
CA MET A 77 -1.47 5.45 -5.42
C MET A 77 -0.32 4.76 -6.16
N PHE A 78 0.20 3.66 -5.64
CA PHE A 78 1.22 2.85 -6.29
C PHE A 78 0.67 1.73 -7.16
N GLY A 79 -0.66 1.61 -7.24
CA GLY A 79 -1.38 0.79 -8.21
C GLY A 79 -0.87 -0.64 -8.27
N LEU A 80 -0.59 -1.26 -7.11
CA LEU A 80 -0.03 -2.61 -6.83
C LEU A 80 0.21 -3.55 -8.04
N SER A 81 0.99 -3.07 -8.99
CA SER A 81 1.52 -3.79 -10.13
C SER A 81 2.76 -3.06 -10.62
N GLN A 82 3.92 -3.65 -10.36
CA GLN A 82 4.98 -3.60 -11.35
C GLN A 82 5.23 -5.00 -11.86
N ILE A 83 5.38 -5.06 -13.18
CA ILE A 83 5.63 -6.29 -13.91
C ILE A 83 7.05 -6.73 -13.59
N ASN A 84 7.21 -7.78 -12.77
CA ASN A 84 8.45 -8.54 -12.79
C ASN A 84 8.38 -9.54 -13.95
N PRO A 85 9.21 -9.40 -15.01
CA PRO A 85 9.14 -10.28 -16.18
C PRO A 85 9.34 -11.76 -15.85
N ARG A 86 9.93 -12.06 -14.69
CA ARG A 86 10.15 -13.44 -14.21
C ARG A 86 8.89 -14.11 -13.66
N ALA A 87 7.89 -13.36 -13.20
CA ALA A 87 6.64 -13.89 -12.63
C ALA A 87 5.62 -14.34 -13.70
N LEU A 88 5.79 -13.90 -14.95
CA LEU A 88 4.87 -14.12 -16.07
C LEU A 88 4.69 -15.59 -16.51
N ARG A 89 5.38 -16.55 -15.87
CA ARG A 89 5.22 -17.98 -16.16
C ARG A 89 4.04 -18.65 -15.47
N ASN A 90 3.52 -18.09 -14.38
CA ASN A 90 2.30 -18.59 -13.74
C ASN A 90 1.07 -17.89 -14.30
N SER A 91 0.02 -18.64 -14.62
CA SER A 91 -1.28 -18.05 -15.00
C SER A 91 -1.89 -17.23 -13.86
N ALA A 92 -1.59 -17.59 -12.61
CA ALA A 92 -1.99 -16.86 -11.41
C ALA A 92 -1.45 -15.42 -11.43
N ALA A 93 -0.13 -15.20 -11.51
CA ALA A 93 0.44 -13.84 -11.52
C ALA A 93 -0.16 -12.93 -12.61
N ARG A 94 -0.72 -13.50 -13.69
CA ARG A 94 -1.34 -12.73 -14.78
C ARG A 94 -2.68 -12.11 -14.41
N SER A 95 -3.65 -12.82 -13.81
CA SER A 95 -4.99 -12.23 -13.56
C SER A 95 -4.94 -11.10 -12.52
N TRP A 96 -4.23 -11.29 -11.41
CA TRP A 96 -4.00 -10.20 -10.44
C TRP A 96 -3.33 -8.98 -11.08
N THR A 97 -2.27 -9.20 -11.88
CA THR A 97 -1.58 -8.10 -12.57
C THR A 97 -2.51 -7.39 -13.55
N THR A 98 -3.30 -8.12 -14.33
CA THR A 98 -4.25 -7.54 -15.30
C THR A 98 -5.33 -6.71 -14.60
N MET A 99 -5.90 -7.21 -13.49
CA MET A 99 -6.83 -6.40 -12.69
C MET A 99 -6.20 -5.08 -12.23
N MET A 100 -4.96 -5.14 -11.74
CA MET A 100 -4.25 -3.95 -11.27
C MET A 100 -3.89 -2.98 -12.41
N GLU A 101 -3.59 -3.49 -13.61
CA GLU A 101 -3.42 -2.68 -14.81
C GLU A 101 -4.72 -1.96 -15.22
N GLU A 102 -5.88 -2.64 -15.13
CA GLU A 102 -7.19 -2.05 -15.38
C GLU A 102 -7.54 -0.96 -14.35
N ILE A 103 -7.30 -1.23 -13.06
CA ILE A 103 -7.44 -0.24 -11.97
C ILE A 103 -6.56 0.98 -12.24
N ARG A 104 -5.30 0.76 -12.59
CA ARG A 104 -4.37 1.87 -12.89
C ARG A 104 -4.82 2.68 -14.10
N ALA A 105 -5.41 2.06 -15.11
CA ALA A 105 -5.83 2.73 -16.32
C ALA A 105 -7.00 3.71 -16.10
N VAL A 106 -7.81 3.50 -15.05
CA VAL A 106 -8.90 4.42 -14.72
C VAL A 106 -8.46 5.57 -13.82
N GLN A 107 -7.42 5.38 -13.00
CA GLN A 107 -6.93 6.36 -12.04
C GLN A 107 -6.06 7.46 -12.67
N ASP A 108 -6.12 8.68 -12.11
CA ASP A 108 -5.14 9.74 -12.37
C ASP A 108 -4.04 9.72 -11.30
N LEU A 109 -3.18 8.70 -11.36
CA LEU A 109 -2.11 8.54 -10.37
C LEU A 109 -1.08 9.68 -10.40
N ASP A 110 -0.88 10.31 -11.55
CA ASP A 110 0.05 11.44 -11.68
C ASP A 110 -0.53 12.69 -11.01
N GLY A 111 -1.83 12.96 -11.19
CA GLY A 111 -2.55 14.00 -10.47
C GLY A 111 -2.56 13.76 -8.96
N ALA A 112 -2.83 12.52 -8.52
CA ALA A 112 -2.79 12.14 -7.10
C ALA A 112 -1.41 12.40 -6.48
N LYS A 113 -0.33 11.99 -7.17
CA LYS A 113 1.05 12.22 -6.73
C LYS A 113 1.41 13.70 -6.70
N ALA A 114 1.01 14.47 -7.72
CA ALA A 114 1.25 15.91 -7.76
C ALA A 114 0.55 16.62 -6.58
N ARG A 115 -0.72 16.30 -6.32
CA ARG A 115 -1.47 16.88 -5.20
C ARG A 115 -0.84 16.52 -3.85
N ALA A 116 -0.45 15.27 -3.68
CA ALA A 116 0.22 14.84 -2.46
C ALA A 116 1.58 15.52 -2.28
N ALA A 117 2.35 15.72 -3.35
CA ALA A 117 3.62 16.45 -3.30
C ALA A 117 3.43 17.93 -2.89
N GLU A 118 2.37 18.59 -3.34
CA GLU A 118 2.02 19.95 -2.90
C GLU A 118 1.77 19.99 -1.38
N PHE A 119 1.01 19.02 -0.86
CA PHE A 119 0.77 18.92 0.59
C PHE A 119 2.05 18.60 1.36
N ILE A 120 2.91 17.72 0.86
CA ILE A 120 4.19 17.39 1.51
C ILE A 120 5.11 18.62 1.57
N ALA A 121 5.12 19.43 0.52
CA ALA A 121 5.92 20.66 0.44
C ALA A 121 5.39 21.78 1.34
N ASP A 122 4.10 21.78 1.67
CA ASP A 122 3.50 22.75 2.59
C ASP A 122 3.81 22.37 4.06
N PRO A 123 4.57 23.19 4.80
CA PRO A 123 4.89 22.90 6.20
C PRO A 123 3.66 22.99 7.12
N THR A 124 2.56 23.60 6.67
CA THR A 124 1.30 23.73 7.43
C THR A 124 0.30 22.64 7.13
N SER A 125 0.57 21.78 6.15
CA SER A 125 -0.30 20.66 5.81
C SER A 125 -0.19 19.53 6.83
N GLU A 126 -1.33 19.10 7.38
CA GLU A 126 -1.42 17.92 8.23
C GLU A 126 -1.06 16.63 7.47
N PHE A 127 -1.37 16.56 6.17
CA PHE A 127 -0.93 15.44 5.31
C PHE A 127 0.59 15.41 5.21
N GLY A 128 1.21 16.58 4.97
CA GLY A 128 2.66 16.70 4.94
C GLY A 128 3.32 16.40 6.29
N GLU A 129 2.68 16.78 7.40
CA GLU A 129 3.16 16.46 8.75
C GLU A 129 3.13 14.95 9.01
N LEU A 130 2.00 14.29 8.72
CA LEU A 130 1.87 12.83 8.86
C LEU A 130 2.91 12.09 7.99
N HIS A 131 3.11 12.54 6.74
CA HIS A 131 4.12 11.99 5.84
C HIS A 131 5.52 12.05 6.45
N ARG A 132 5.92 13.21 6.97
CA ARG A 132 7.23 13.41 7.59
C ARG A 132 7.40 12.62 8.89
N MET A 133 6.35 12.52 9.71
CA MET A 133 6.36 11.71 10.94
C MET A 133 6.61 10.24 10.62
N ILE A 134 5.92 9.68 9.63
CA ILE A 134 6.13 8.30 9.19
C ILE A 134 7.50 8.14 8.52
N ALA A 135 7.94 9.09 7.71
CA ALA A 135 9.25 9.06 7.07
C ALA A 135 10.39 9.00 8.11
N ALA A 136 10.24 9.65 9.26
CA ALA A 136 11.21 9.60 10.35
C ALA A 136 11.32 8.21 11.02
N GLU A 137 10.27 7.39 10.93
CA GLU A 137 10.22 6.04 11.51
C GLU A 137 10.77 4.96 10.58
N HIS A 138 11.60 5.32 9.59
CA HIS A 138 12.18 4.38 8.61
C HIS A 138 12.69 3.09 9.26
N HIS A 139 13.59 3.19 10.23
CA HIS A 139 14.21 2.03 10.85
C HIS A 139 13.19 1.11 11.54
N SER A 140 12.23 1.70 12.24
CA SER A 140 11.19 0.98 12.96
C SER A 140 10.23 0.26 12.00
N ILE A 141 9.90 0.90 10.88
CA ILE A 141 9.07 0.29 9.84
C ILE A 141 9.87 -0.79 9.09
N HIS A 142 11.13 -0.51 8.76
CA HIS A 142 12.01 -1.47 8.09
C HIS A 142 12.14 -2.79 8.88
N THR A 143 12.41 -2.68 10.18
CA THR A 143 12.53 -3.86 11.06
C THR A 143 11.24 -4.67 11.17
N THR A 144 10.06 -4.08 10.93
CA THR A 144 8.80 -4.86 10.88
C THR A 144 8.71 -5.79 9.67
N PHE A 145 9.37 -5.48 8.56
CA PHE A 145 9.47 -6.40 7.42
C PHE A 145 10.32 -7.64 7.75
N GLU A 146 11.11 -7.59 8.83
CA GLU A 146 11.85 -8.74 9.34
C GLU A 146 11.01 -9.66 10.23
N ASP A 147 9.85 -9.19 10.71
CA ASP A 147 8.98 -9.96 11.59
C ASP A 147 8.48 -11.24 10.90
N PRO A 148 8.51 -12.41 11.58
CA PRO A 148 8.07 -13.66 10.97
C PRO A 148 6.63 -13.67 10.47
N ALA A 149 5.70 -12.95 11.10
CA ALA A 149 4.32 -12.85 10.65
C ALA A 149 4.21 -12.00 9.37
N VAL A 150 4.91 -10.87 9.32
CA VAL A 150 4.97 -10.01 8.12
C VAL A 150 5.65 -10.75 6.97
N ARG A 151 6.73 -11.48 7.23
CA ARG A 151 7.41 -12.34 6.25
C ARG A 151 6.51 -13.45 5.70
N ARG A 152 5.69 -14.09 6.54
CA ARG A 152 4.74 -15.11 6.06
C ARG A 152 3.72 -14.50 5.10
N VAL A 153 3.13 -13.36 5.46
CA VAL A 153 2.16 -12.66 4.60
C VAL A 153 2.78 -12.25 3.27
N THR A 154 3.92 -11.57 3.32
CA THR A 154 4.60 -11.10 2.09
C THR A 154 5.05 -12.27 1.20
N ASN A 155 5.53 -13.37 1.77
CA ASN A 155 5.88 -14.56 1.00
C ASN A 155 4.66 -15.23 0.36
N GLN A 156 3.53 -15.27 1.05
CA GLN A 156 2.28 -15.81 0.49
C GLN A 156 1.76 -14.93 -0.65
N LEU A 157 1.83 -13.60 -0.52
CA LEU A 157 1.50 -12.67 -1.60
C LEU A 157 2.42 -12.85 -2.82
N ARG A 158 3.74 -13.01 -2.61
CA ARG A 158 4.68 -13.36 -3.69
C ARG A 158 4.32 -14.69 -4.35
N ALA A 159 3.91 -15.70 -3.56
CA ALA A 159 3.49 -17.00 -4.08
C ALA A 159 2.23 -16.90 -4.96
N PHE A 160 1.32 -15.98 -4.64
CA PHE A 160 0.18 -15.65 -5.50
C PHE A 160 0.56 -14.84 -6.76
N GLY A 161 1.79 -14.36 -6.84
CA GLY A 161 2.28 -13.55 -7.97
C GLY A 161 2.09 -12.05 -7.79
N VAL A 162 1.80 -11.59 -6.57
CA VAL A 162 1.78 -10.16 -6.23
C VAL A 162 3.22 -9.65 -6.19
N ASP A 163 3.48 -8.54 -6.86
CA ASP A 163 4.77 -7.85 -6.85
C ASP A 163 4.97 -7.08 -5.53
N VAL A 164 5.29 -7.82 -4.47
CA VAL A 164 5.57 -7.25 -3.15
C VAL A 164 6.86 -6.44 -3.18
N ASP A 165 7.90 -6.92 -3.85
CA ASP A 165 9.21 -6.27 -3.82
C ASP A 165 9.16 -4.89 -4.50
N GLY A 166 8.53 -4.80 -5.68
CA GLY A 166 8.32 -3.49 -6.31
C GLY A 166 7.40 -2.58 -5.51
N LEU A 167 6.41 -3.11 -4.77
CA LEU A 167 5.62 -2.28 -3.84
C LEU A 167 6.53 -1.67 -2.77
N VAL A 168 7.40 -2.46 -2.15
CA VAL A 168 8.25 -1.94 -1.09
C VAL A 168 9.22 -0.89 -1.65
N GLU A 169 9.81 -1.10 -2.83
CA GLU A 169 10.65 -0.08 -3.51
C GLU A 169 9.91 1.26 -3.68
N ARG A 170 8.64 1.22 -4.10
CA ARG A 170 7.82 2.44 -4.27
C ARG A 170 7.50 3.12 -2.94
N VAL A 171 7.28 2.35 -1.87
CA VAL A 171 7.09 2.89 -0.52
C VAL A 171 8.38 3.56 -0.03
N TYR A 172 9.54 2.97 -0.30
CA TYR A 172 10.84 3.55 0.01
C TYR A 172 11.02 4.90 -0.70
N ASP A 173 10.79 4.93 -2.01
CA ASP A 173 10.87 6.16 -2.80
C ASP A 173 9.90 7.24 -2.29
N TRP A 174 8.70 6.85 -1.87
CA TRP A 174 7.67 7.76 -1.37
C TRP A 174 8.07 8.50 -0.10
N PHE A 175 8.68 7.77 0.83
CA PHE A 175 9.13 8.33 2.10
C PHE A 175 10.57 8.87 2.04
N GLY A 176 11.26 8.69 0.91
CA GLY A 176 12.64 9.11 0.72
C GLY A 176 13.65 8.28 1.52
N TRP A 177 13.33 6.99 1.73
CA TRP A 177 14.17 6.05 2.45
C TRP A 177 15.30 5.49 1.57
N ASP A 178 16.43 5.13 2.19
CA ASP A 178 17.55 4.53 1.45
C ASP A 178 17.29 3.04 1.19
N HIS A 179 17.52 2.63 -0.06
CA HIS A 179 17.39 1.25 -0.52
C HIS A 179 18.55 0.35 -0.06
N SER A 180 19.63 0.91 0.51
CA SER A 180 20.78 0.12 0.97
C SER A 180 20.51 -0.78 2.20
N GLU A 181 19.39 -0.55 2.88
CA GLU A 181 18.94 -1.38 4.01
C GLU A 181 18.06 -2.56 3.56
N HIS A 182 17.83 -2.73 2.25
CA HIS A 182 16.85 -3.67 1.67
C HIS A 182 17.41 -5.03 1.24
#